data_AF-A0A9D1G6E4-F1
#
_entry.id   AF-A0A9D1G6E4-F1
#
_cell.length_a   1.000
_cell.length_b   1.000
_cell.length_c   1.000
_cell.angle_alpha   90.00
_cell.angle_beta   90.00
_cell.angle_gamma   90.00
#
_symmetry.space_group_name_H-M   'P 1'
#
loop_
_entity.id
_entity.type
_entity.pdbx_description
1 polymer ?
#
loop_
_entity_poly.entity_id
_entity_poly.type
_entity_poly.pdbx_seq_one_letter_code
_entity_poly.pdbx_strand_id
1 'polypeptide(L)'
;VYHWNDYYQGIVYVRDKALEPLQTILYKLLAETSMTSAQQQAMLALGGETTSATVKFAAMVVGALPIICLYPFIQKHLVKGVMLGAIKG
;
A
#
# COMPACT_ATOMS: atom_id res chain seq x y z
N VAL A 1 -4.49 8.50 -14.36
CA VAL A 1 -3.04 8.33 -14.09
C VAL A 1 -2.81 8.85 -12.67
N TYR A 2 -2.08 8.12 -11.81
CA TYR A 2 -1.90 8.37 -10.35
C TYR A 2 -2.89 7.74 -9.35
N HIS A 3 -3.86 6.92 -9.77
CA HIS A 3 -4.86 6.36 -8.84
C HIS A 3 -4.31 5.39 -7.78
N TRP A 4 -3.21 4.67 -8.07
CA TRP A 4 -2.70 3.64 -7.15
C TRP A 4 -2.13 4.22 -5.85
N ASN A 5 -1.51 5.41 -5.89
CA ASN A 5 -0.90 6.06 -4.73
C ASN A 5 -1.73 7.27 -4.25
N ASP A 6 -2.98 7.37 -4.70
CA ASP A 6 -3.84 8.48 -4.35
C ASP A 6 -4.60 8.20 -3.05
N TYR A 7 -4.06 8.76 -1.96
CA TYR A 7 -4.71 8.69 -0.65
C TYR A 7 -5.64 9.88 -0.40
N TYR A 8 -5.37 11.03 -1.04
CA TYR A 8 -6.01 12.31 -0.70
C TYR A 8 -7.43 12.40 -1.27
N GLN A 9 -7.65 11.94 -2.51
CA GLN A 9 -9.00 11.94 -3.09
C GLN A 9 -9.98 11.10 -2.26
N GLY A 10 -9.54 9.95 -1.75
CA GLY A 10 -10.36 9.12 -0.88
C GLY A 10 -10.71 9.79 0.45
N ILE A 11 -9.81 10.59 1.03
CA ILE A 11 -10.09 11.31 2.27
C ILE A 11 -11.11 12.43 2.05
N VAL A 12 -10.99 13.16 0.93
CA VAL A 12 -11.81 14.35 0.67
C VAL A 12 -13.20 14.00 0.15
N TYR A 13 -13.32 12.99 -0.71
CA TYR A 13 -14.55 12.71 -1.46
C TYR A 13 -15.33 11.49 -0.98
N VAL A 14 -14.70 10.53 -0.29
CA VAL A 14 -15.36 9.29 0.11
C VAL A 14 -15.91 9.41 1.52
N ARG A 15 -17.23 9.21 1.65
CA ARG A 15 -17.95 9.24 2.94
C ARG A 15 -18.34 7.84 3.43
N ASP A 16 -18.49 6.90 2.51
CA ASP A 16 -18.81 5.51 2.82
C ASP A 16 -17.53 4.69 3.03
N LYS A 17 -17.40 4.04 4.18
CA LYS A 17 -16.25 3.18 4.50
C LYS A 17 -16.06 2.03 3.51
N ALA A 18 -17.12 1.53 2.89
CA ALA A 18 -17.04 0.44 1.92
C ALA A 18 -16.37 0.86 0.59
N LEU A 19 -16.34 2.17 0.31
CA LEU A 19 -15.76 2.74 -0.91
C LEU A 19 -14.37 3.33 -0.68
N GLU A 20 -13.82 3.21 0.54
CA GLU A 20 -12.52 3.78 0.86
C GLU A 20 -11.39 3.06 0.10
N PRO A 21 -10.60 3.80 -0.70
CA PRO A 21 -9.45 3.21 -1.37
C PRO A 21 -8.43 2.69 -0.37
N LEU A 22 -7.70 1.64 -0.76
CA LEU A 22 -6.66 1.02 0.07
C LEU A 22 -5.65 2.05 0.61
N GLN A 23 -5.22 3.01 -0.21
CA GLN A 23 -4.26 4.03 0.20
C GLN A 23 -4.78 4.97 1.28
N THR A 24 -6.07 5.31 1.23
CA THR A 24 -6.72 6.11 2.27
C THR A 24 -6.76 5.37 3.60
N ILE A 25 -7.01 4.06 3.57
CA ILE A 25 -7.00 3.21 4.77
C ILE A 25 -5.58 3.14 5.35
N LEU A 26 -4.56 2.93 4.51
CA LEU A 26 -3.16 2.90 4.93
C LEU A 26 -2.72 4.24 5.55
N TYR A 27 -3.15 5.37 4.97
CA TYR A 27 -2.87 6.69 5.52
C TYR A 27 -3.51 6.88 6.90
N LYS A 28 -4.78 6.49 7.06
CA LYS A 28 -5.49 6.54 8.36
C LYS A 28 -4.80 5.66 9.41
N LEU A 29 -4.40 4.45 9.03
CA LEU A 29 -3.65 3.53 9.90
C LEU A 29 -2.31 4.13 10.34
N LEU A 30 -1.63 4.87 9.45
CA LEU A 30 -0.37 5.54 9.79
C LEU A 30 -0.58 6.69 10.77
N ALA A 31 -1.61 7.51 10.52
CA ALA A 31 -2.00 8.64 11.36
C ALA A 31 -2.55 8.21 12.74
N GLU A 32 -3.13 7.01 12.83
CA GLU A 32 -3.64 6.46 14.08
C GLU A 32 -2.48 6.00 14.99
N THR A 33 -2.33 6.66 16.13
CA THR A 33 -1.19 6.44 17.05
C THR A 33 -1.33 5.20 17.93
N SER A 34 -2.52 4.59 18.01
CA SER A 34 -2.79 3.50 18.95
C SER A 34 -3.80 2.51 18.38
N MET A 35 -3.60 1.21 18.67
CA MET A 35 -4.59 0.18 18.34
C MET A 35 -5.80 0.33 19.25
N THR A 36 -7.00 0.10 18.73
CA THR A 36 -8.20 0.01 19.57
C THR A 36 -8.14 -1.20 20.49
N SER A 37 -8.85 -1.16 21.62
CA SER A 37 -8.94 -2.27 22.57
C SER A 37 -9.43 -3.57 21.91
N ALA A 38 -10.35 -3.46 20.95
CA ALA A 38 -10.85 -4.59 20.16
C ALA A 38 -9.76 -5.22 19.26
N GLN A 39 -8.96 -4.39 18.58
CA GLN A 39 -7.82 -4.88 17.80
C GLN A 39 -6.77 -5.54 18.70
N GLN A 40 -6.51 -4.97 19.87
CA GLN A 40 -5.54 -5.51 20.81
C GLN A 40 -5.97 -6.88 21.37
N GLN A 41 -7.26 -7.07 21.69
CA GLN A 41 -7.80 -8.39 22.06
C GLN A 41 -7.73 -9.40 20.92
N ALA A 42 -8.03 -9.00 19.68
CA ALA A 42 -7.92 -9.88 18.52
C ALA A 42 -6.47 -10.35 18.28
N MET A 43 -5.50 -9.47 18.48
CA MET A 43 -4.07 -9.80 18.36
C MET A 43 -3.57 -10.73 19.48
N LEU A 44 -4.05 -10.52 20.72
CA LEU A 44 -3.77 -11.41 21.84
C LEU A 44 -4.32 -12.82 21.60
N ALA A 45 -5.51 -12.93 21.00
CA ALA A 45 -6.10 -14.22 20.62
C ALA A 45 -5.31 -14.96 19.54
N LEU A 46 -4.56 -14.24 18.71
CA LEU A 46 -3.65 -14.80 17.69
C LEU A 46 -2.27 -15.16 18.27
N GLY A 47 -2.05 -15.01 19.58
CA GLY A 47 -0.80 -15.38 20.26
C GLY A 47 0.40 -14.47 19.95
N GLY A 48 0.18 -13.32 19.32
CA GLY A 48 1.25 -12.43 18.88
C GLY A 48 1.32 -11.13 19.67
N GLU A 49 2.42 -10.91 20.38
CA GLU A 49 2.81 -9.58 20.86
C GLU A 49 3.25 -8.72 19.66
N THR A 50 2.28 -8.13 18.97
CA THR A 50 2.54 -7.37 17.75
C THR A 50 2.33 -5.90 18.03
N THR A 51 3.39 -5.09 17.96
CA THR A 51 3.32 -3.65 18.15
C THR A 51 2.53 -3.00 17.00
N SER A 52 1.83 -1.90 17.29
CA SER A 52 1.12 -1.08 16.28
C SER A 52 2.01 -0.70 15.10
N ALA A 53 3.30 -0.47 15.33
CA ALA A 53 4.30 -0.20 14.30
C ALA A 53 4.46 -1.37 13.30
N THR A 54 4.55 -2.61 13.79
CA THR A 54 4.70 -3.81 12.96
C THR A 54 3.49 -4.00 12.04
N VAL A 55 2.28 -3.76 12.55
CA VAL A 55 1.04 -3.81 11.76
C VAL A 55 1.04 -2.75 10.66
N LYS A 56 1.47 -1.52 10.96
CA LYS A 56 1.62 -0.45 9.97
C LYS A 56 2.59 -0.83 8.85
N PHE A 57 3.77 -1.34 9.20
CA PHE A 57 4.76 -1.75 8.21
C PHE A 57 4.29 -2.95 7.38
N ALA A 58 3.65 -3.94 8.00
CA ALA A 58 3.07 -5.06 7.27
C ALA A 58 2.03 -4.60 6.24
N ALA A 59 1.13 -3.69 6.63
CA ALA A 59 0.12 -3.14 5.73
C ALA A 59 0.74 -2.36 4.55
N MET A 60 1.82 -1.60 4.78
CA MET A 60 2.57 -0.93 3.71
C MET A 60 3.20 -1.92 2.74
N VAL A 61 3.82 -2.99 3.23
CA VAL A 61 4.42 -4.03 2.38
C VAL A 61 3.36 -4.68 1.50
N VAL A 62 2.20 -5.02 2.06
CA VAL A 62 1.07 -5.58 1.31
C VAL A 62 0.57 -4.60 0.23
N GLY A 63 0.49 -3.30 0.55
CA GLY A 63 0.10 -2.27 -0.43
C GLY A 63 1.10 -2.07 -1.57
N ALA A 64 2.40 -2.27 -1.32
CA ALA A 64 3.46 -2.13 -2.33
C ALA A 64 3.69 -3.40 -3.17
N LEU A 65 3.35 -4.58 -2.62
CA LEU A 65 3.52 -5.89 -3.25
C LEU A 65 3.06 -5.97 -4.71
N PRO A 66 1.84 -5.54 -5.09
CA PRO A 66 1.39 -5.63 -6.48
C PRO A 66 2.22 -4.78 -7.45
N ILE A 67 2.71 -3.61 -7.03
CA ILE A 67 3.64 -2.81 -7.86
C ILE A 67 4.94 -3.56 -8.06
N ILE A 68 5.48 -4.16 -6.99
CA ILE A 68 6.73 -4.93 -7.03
C ILE A 68 6.59 -6.14 -7.96
N CYS A 69 5.45 -6.84 -7.92
CA CYS A 69 5.17 -7.96 -8.83
C CYS A 69 5.04 -7.52 -10.29
N LEU A 70 4.50 -6.33 -10.57
CA LEU A 70 4.37 -5.79 -11.92
C LEU A 70 5.69 -5.20 -12.45
N TYR A 71 6.57 -4.75 -11.56
CA TYR A 71 7.87 -4.16 -11.90
C TYR A 71 8.71 -4.99 -12.89
N PRO A 72 8.94 -6.32 -12.73
CA PRO A 72 9.72 -7.10 -13.69
C PRO A 72 9.10 -7.16 -15.10
N PHE A 73 7.77 -7.13 -15.20
CA PHE A 73 7.06 -7.13 -16.50
C PHE A 73 7.23 -5.80 -17.22
N ILE A 74 7.11 -4.69 -16.50
CA ILE A 74 7.30 -3.35 -17.05
C ILE A 74 8.78 -3.16 -17.42
N GLN A 75 9.70 -3.54 -16.54
CA GLN A 75 11.14 -3.46 -16.77
C GLN A 75 11.57 -4.20 -18.06
N LYS A 76 11.05 -5.40 -18.32
CA LYS A 76 11.35 -6.16 -19.54
C LYS A 76 11.00 -5.40 -20.84
N HIS A 77 9.92 -4.64 -20.85
CA HIS A 77 9.49 -3.90 -22.05
C HIS A 77 10.24 -2.57 -22.19
N LEU A 78 10.52 -1.89 -21.08
CA LEU A 78 11.30 -0.66 -21.08
C LEU A 78 12.77 -0.89 -21.46
N VAL A 79 13.40 -1.98 -20.99
CA VAL A 79 14.81 -2.30 -21.33
C VAL A 79 14.96 -2.64 -22.82
N LYS A 80 13.98 -3.32 -23.43
CA LYS A 80 13.97 -3.56 -24.89
C LYS A 80 13.86 -2.25 -25.68
N GLY A 81 12.98 -1.33 -25.26
CA GLY A 81 12.80 -0.03 -25.90
C GLY A 81 14.04 0.87 -25.80
N VAL A 82 14.71 0.88 -24.65
CA VAL A 82 15.95 1.64 -24.45
C VAL A 82 17.11 1.07 -25.27
N MET A 83 17.28 -0.26 -25.34
CA MET A 83 18.34 -0.86 -26.17
C MET A 83 18.12 -0.65 -27.69
N LEU A 84 16.86 -0.59 -28.15
CA LEU A 84 16.51 -0.23 -29.53
C LEU A 84 16.80 1.24 -29.86
N GLY A 85 16.62 2.15 -28.90
CA GLY A 85 16.96 3.58 -29.06
C GLY A 85 18.47 3.86 -28.98
N ALA A 86 19.24 3.05 -28.24
CA ALA A 86 20.69 3.24 -28.06
C ALA A 86 21.54 2.73 -29.23
N ILE A 87 21.05 1.78 -30.04
CA ILE A 87 21.79 1.26 -31.22
C ILE A 87 21.59 2.15 -32.46
N LYS A 88 20.59 3.03 -32.44
CA LYS A 88 20.27 3.93 -33.55
C LYS A 88 20.82 5.35 -33.35
N GLY A 89 21.55 5.57 -32.26
CA GLY A 89 22.33 6.78 -31.99
C GLY A 89 23.80 6.57 -32.30
#